data_AF-A0A8H4JKC7-F1
#
_entry.id   AF-A0A8H4JKC7-F1
#
_cell.length_a   1.000
_cell.length_b   1.000
_cell.length_c   1.000
_cell.angle_alpha   90.00
_cell.angle_beta   90.00
_cell.angle_gamma   90.00
#
_symmetry.space_group_name_H-M   'P 1'
#
loop_
_entity.id
_entity.type
_entity.pdbx_description
1 polymer ?
#
loop_
_entity_poly.entity_id
_entity_poly.type
_entity_poly.pdbx_seq_one_letter_code
_entity_poly.pdbx_strand_id
1 'polypeptide(L)' 'MNKAKHAADPEETPDIVPVRPLTGNEAEEDYQKQLALLEQQNKIRLEKAREWQSSNSSTQNTDRRT' A
#
# COMPACT_ATOMS: atom_id res chain seq x y z
N MET A 1 -2.79 -12.11 -34.89
CA MET A 1 -3.52 -11.24 -33.94
C MET A 1 -2.93 -11.49 -32.55
N ASN A 2 -2.04 -10.62 -32.10
CA ASN A 2 -1.31 -10.80 -30.85
C ASN A 2 -2.18 -10.32 -29.69
N LYS A 3 -2.69 -11.26 -28.87
CA LYS A 3 -3.36 -10.94 -27.61
C LYS A 3 -2.30 -10.64 -26.56
N ALA A 4 -1.81 -9.40 -26.52
CA ALA A 4 -1.12 -8.90 -25.35
C ALA A 4 -2.14 -8.87 -24.21
N LYS A 5 -2.02 -9.83 -23.28
CA LYS A 5 -2.78 -9.78 -22.03
C LYS A 5 -2.30 -8.53 -21.31
N HIS A 6 -3.18 -7.52 -21.23
CA HIS A 6 -2.99 -6.42 -20.31
C HIS A 6 -2.83 -7.06 -18.92
N ALA A 7 -1.61 -7.04 -18.41
CA ALA A 7 -1.37 -7.23 -17.00
C ALA A 7 -2.23 -6.14 -16.32
N ALA A 8 -3.20 -6.56 -15.52
CA ALA A 8 -3.93 -5.64 -14.66
C ALA A 8 -2.89 -4.81 -13.90
N ASP A 9 -2.97 -3.50 -14.03
CA ASP A 9 -2.07 -2.59 -13.33
C ASP A 9 -2.22 -2.87 -11.83
N PRO A 10 -1.15 -3.28 -11.11
CA PRO A 10 -1.24 -3.56 -9.69
C PRO A 10 -1.62 -2.33 -8.85
N GLU A 11 -1.56 -1.13 -9.44
CA GLU A 11 -2.00 0.14 -8.83
C GLU A 11 -3.46 0.49 -9.18
N GLU A 12 -4.16 -0.30 -10.02
CA GLU A 12 -5.58 -0.12 -10.29
C GLU A 12 -6.36 -0.55 -9.04
N THR A 13 -6.57 0.40 -8.11
CA THR A 13 -7.53 0.23 -7.04
C THR A 13 -8.88 -0.04 -7.70
N PRO A 14 -9.48 -1.23 -7.49
CA PRO A 14 -10.77 -1.52 -8.07
C PRO A 14 -11.73 -0.40 -7.65
N ASP A 15 -12.59 0.02 -8.57
CA ASP A 15 -13.62 1.00 -8.27
C ASP A 15 -14.54 0.38 -7.21
N ILE A 16 -14.28 0.66 -5.92
CA ILE A 16 -15.08 0.20 -4.79
C ILE A 16 -16.32 1.10 -4.75
N VAL A 17 -17.10 1.04 -5.81
CA VAL A 17 -18.45 1.56 -5.80
C VAL A 17 -19.30 0.54 -5.05
N PRO A 18 -19.95 0.93 -3.93
CA PRO A 18 -20.79 0.02 -3.20
C PRO A 18 -21.92 -0.48 -4.13
N VAL A 19 -22.20 -1.79 -4.07
CA VAL A 19 -23.16 -2.50 -4.94
C VAL A 19 -24.57 -1.87 -4.90
N ARG A 20 -24.86 -1.13 -3.82
CA ARG A 20 -26.05 -0.30 -3.67
C ARG A 20 -25.66 1.07 -3.14
N PRO A 21 -26.49 2.12 -3.39
CA PRO A 21 -26.36 3.38 -2.69
C PRO A 21 -26.40 3.15 -1.18
N LEU A 22 -25.39 3.67 -0.48
CA LEU A 22 -25.36 3.64 0.98
C LEU A 22 -26.23 4.78 1.52
N THR A 23 -26.87 4.54 2.66
CA THR A 23 -27.43 5.63 3.46
C THR A 23 -26.31 6.51 4.02
N GLY A 24 -26.61 7.75 4.42
CA GLY A 24 -25.58 8.67 4.94
C GLY A 24 -24.75 8.10 6.09
N ASN A 25 -25.39 7.34 6.99
CA ASN A 25 -24.71 6.69 8.11
C ASN A 25 -23.83 5.52 7.66
N GLU A 26 -24.33 4.67 6.74
CA GLU A 26 -23.54 3.56 6.19
C GLU A 26 -22.33 4.07 5.40
N ALA A 27 -22.46 5.19 4.69
CA ALA A 27 -21.37 5.82 3.95
C ALA A 27 -20.29 6.36 4.88
N GLU A 28 -20.67 6.99 5.99
CA GLU A 28 -19.73 7.45 7.00
C GLU A 28 -18.99 6.26 7.65
N GLU A 29 -19.71 5.21 8.04
CA GLU A 29 -19.10 4.01 8.61
C GLU A 29 -18.14 3.31 7.63
N ASP A 30 -18.51 3.23 6.35
CA ASP A 30 -17.64 2.65 5.32
C ASP A 30 -16.38 3.49 5.12
N TYR A 31 -16.54 4.82 5.05
CA TYR A 31 -15.42 5.74 4.93
C TYR A 31 -14.43 5.62 6.10
N GLN A 32 -14.93 5.54 7.34
CA GLN A 32 -14.08 5.35 8.52
C GLN A 32 -13.30 4.03 8.46
N LYS A 33 -13.93 2.94 7.97
CA LYS A 33 -13.26 1.65 7.78
C LYS A 33 -12.16 1.74 6.72
N GLN A 34 -12.41 2.45 5.62
CA GLN A 34 -11.42 2.67 4.56
C GLN A 34 -10.19 3.44 5.09
N LEU A 35 -10.40 4.49 5.90
CA LEU A 35 -9.32 5.23 6.54
C LEU A 35 -8.48 4.34 7.47
N ALA A 36 -9.12 3.54 8.32
CA ALA A 36 -8.42 2.63 9.24
C ALA A 36 -7.56 1.60 8.49
N LEU A 37 -8.05 1.06 7.36
CA LEU A 37 -7.29 0.15 6.52
C LEU A 37 -6.07 0.83 5.87
N LEU A 38 -6.24 2.06 5.38
CA LEU A 38 -5.14 2.84 4.79
C LEU A 38 -4.06 3.15 5.83
N GLU A 39 -4.44 3.54 7.03
CA GLU A 39 -3.50 3.79 8.14
C GLU A 39 -2.68 2.53 8.46
N GLN A 40 -3.34 1.37 8.57
CA GLN A 40 -2.67 0.10 8.83
C GLN A 40 -1.67 -0.25 7.72
N GLN A 41 -2.06 -0.10 6.44
CA GLN A 41 -1.17 -0.37 5.31
C GLN A 41 0.03 0.58 5.29
N ASN A 42 -0.19 1.86 5.55
CA ASN A 42 0.87 2.86 5.59
C ASN A 42 1.86 2.60 6.73
N LYS A 43 1.39 2.17 7.89
CA LYS A 43 2.26 1.76 9.01
C LYS A 43 3.18 0.60 8.60
N ILE A 44 2.64 -0.43 7.95
CA ILE A 44 3.43 -1.58 7.48
C ILE A 44 4.49 -1.13 6.44
N ARG A 45 4.11 -0.27 5.49
CA ARG A 45 5.05 0.28 4.49
C ARG A 45 6.18 1.06 5.16
N LEU A 46 5.85 1.87 6.16
CA LEU A 46 6.83 2.67 6.91
C LEU A 46 7.79 1.81 7.73
N GLU A 47 7.30 0.78 8.42
CA GLU A 47 8.13 -0.16 9.18
C GLU A 47 9.11 -0.89 8.26
N LYS A 48 8.63 -1.43 7.13
CA LYS A 48 9.51 -2.05 6.12
C LYS A 48 10.56 -1.06 5.60
N ALA A 49 10.17 0.17 5.28
CA ALA A 49 11.12 1.18 4.79
C ALA A 49 12.23 1.48 5.82
N ARG A 50 11.89 1.54 7.12
CA ARG A 50 12.86 1.73 8.20
C ARG A 50 13.80 0.54 8.35
N GLU A 51 13.29 -0.68 8.29
CA GLU A 51 14.10 -1.90 8.32
C GLU A 51 15.11 -1.96 7.17
N TRP A 52 14.66 -1.64 5.94
CA TRP A 52 15.53 -1.56 4.77
C TRP A 52 16.65 -0.52 4.93
N GLN A 53 16.33 0.67 5.46
CA GLN A 53 17.33 1.71 5.73
C GLN A 53 18.35 1.28 6.79
N SER A 54 17.89 0.64 7.87
CA SER A 54 18.77 0.14 8.93
C SER A 54 19.75 -0.90 8.40
N SER A 55 19.27 -1.88 7.63
CA SER A 55 20.11 -2.94 7.06
C SER A 55 21.14 -2.41 6.06
N ASN A 56 20.77 -1.47 5.20
CA ASN A 56 21.68 -0.90 4.20
C ASN A 56 22.73 0.05 4.79
N SER A 57 22.45 0.70 5.92
CA SER A 57 23.41 1.57 6.61
C SER A 57 24.55 0.79 7.32
N SER A 58 24.32 -0.48 7.65
CA SER A 58 25.29 -1.34 8.35
C SER A 58 26.42 -1.81 7.41
N THR A 59 26.13 -2.05 6.13
CA THR A 59 27.11 -2.58 5.16
C THR A 59 28.14 -1.54 4.71
N GLN A 60 27.85 -0.24 4.82
CA GLN A 60 28.73 0.81 4.30
C GLN A 60 29.93 1.14 5.23
N ASN A 61 30.00 0.58 6.43
CA ASN A 61 31.04 0.93 7.42
C ASN A 61 32.19 -0.10 7.54
N THR A 62 32.10 -1.27 6.89
CA THR A 62 33.15 -2.29 6.94
C THR A 62 34.14 -2.23 5.76
N ASP A 63 33.79 -1.53 4.68
CA ASP A 63 34.60 -1.49 3.44
C ASP A 63 35.64 -0.34 3.39
N ARG A 64 35.76 0.46 4.45
CA ARG A 64 36.70 1.61 4.52
C ARG A 64 37.90 1.42 5.47
N ARG A 65 38.20 0.19 5.86
CA ARG A 65 39.37 -0.13 6.71
C ARG A 65 40.29 -1.12 6.00
N THR A 66 40.95 -0.67 4.93
CA THR A 66 42.22 -1.20 4.41
C THR A 66 43.30 -0.14 4.63
#